data_AF-A0A7S2JAN9-F1
#
_entry.id   AF-A0A7S2JAN9-F1
#
_cell.length_a   1.000
_cell.length_b   1.000
_cell.length_c   1.000
_cell.angle_alpha   90.00
_cell.angle_beta   90.00
_cell.angle_gamma   90.00
#
_symmetry.space_group_name_H-M   'P 1'
#
loop_
_entity.id
_entity.type
_entity.pdbx_description
1 polymer ?
#
loop_
_entity_poly.entity_id
_entity_poly.type
_entity_poly.pdbx_seq_one_letter_code
_entity_poly.pdbx_strand_id
1 'polypeptide(L)'
;MAAAQFWRGSNARLLAGALSAGTAAQVVWQRRQTMAEGPKYDYDLFTIGGGSGGVRAARWSGSTYGAKVALAELPFSLVSTKHTAGGLGGTCVIR
;
A
#
# COMPACT_ATOMS: atom_id res chain seq x y z
N MET A 1 -38.93 46.43 -10.05
CA MET A 1 -37.57 46.97 -9.89
C MET A 1 -36.84 46.02 -8.94
N ALA A 2 -35.73 45.35 -9.21
CA ALA A 2 -34.80 45.31 -10.32
C ALA A 2 -34.24 43.87 -10.43
N ALA A 3 -33.69 43.56 -11.60
CA ALA A 3 -33.21 42.25 -12.00
C ALA A 3 -31.85 41.86 -11.38
N ALA A 4 -31.61 40.56 -11.28
CA ALA A 4 -30.31 39.91 -11.49
C ALA A 4 -30.60 38.42 -11.80
N GLN A 5 -30.95 38.05 -13.03
CA GLN A 5 -30.01 37.56 -14.05
C GLN A 5 -28.85 36.73 -13.47
N PHE A 6 -28.86 35.39 -13.58
CA PHE A 6 -28.51 34.59 -14.77
C PHE A 6 -27.01 34.24 -14.76
N TRP A 7 -26.64 32.97 -14.50
CA TRP A 7 -25.92 32.09 -15.46
C TRP A 7 -25.23 30.83 -14.86
N ARG A 8 -25.57 29.67 -15.47
CA ARG A 8 -24.88 28.36 -15.69
C ARG A 8 -24.07 27.68 -14.56
N GLY A 9 -24.20 26.37 -14.30
CA GLY A 9 -24.91 25.32 -15.04
C GLY A 9 -24.79 23.92 -14.43
N SER A 10 -25.70 23.05 -14.87
CA SER A 10 -25.50 21.65 -15.32
C SER A 10 -24.64 20.74 -14.42
N ASN A 11 -25.11 19.70 -13.69
CA ASN A 11 -26.08 18.67 -14.04
C ASN A 11 -26.48 17.88 -12.77
N ALA A 12 -27.37 18.42 -11.93
CA ALA A 12 -28.02 17.60 -10.90
C ALA A 12 -29.11 16.76 -11.57
N ARG A 13 -28.76 15.55 -12.04
CA ARG A 13 -29.78 14.56 -12.37
C ARG A 13 -30.30 13.96 -11.07
N LEU A 14 -31.44 14.48 -10.61
CA LEU A 14 -32.31 13.82 -9.64
C LEU A 14 -32.83 12.54 -10.27
N LEU A 15 -32.23 11.39 -9.94
CA LEU A 15 -32.87 10.11 -10.14
C LEU A 15 -33.70 9.81 -8.90
N ALA A 16 -35.01 10.05 -9.00
CA ALA A 16 -35.99 9.57 -8.06
C ALA A 16 -36.03 8.03 -8.13
N GLY A 17 -35.52 7.37 -7.10
CA GLY A 17 -35.64 5.94 -6.87
C GLY A 17 -36.28 5.70 -5.50
N ALA A 18 -37.40 4.99 -5.51
CA ALA A 18 -38.39 4.82 -4.44
C ALA A 18 -37.85 4.67 -3.01
N LEU A 19 -38.39 5.49 -2.12
CA LEU A 19 -38.42 5.27 -0.68
C LEU A 19 -39.36 4.09 -0.38
N SER A 20 -38.82 2.98 0.13
CA SER A 20 -39.60 2.07 0.97
C SER A 20 -39.08 2.15 2.40
N ALA A 21 -39.99 2.52 3.28
CA ALA A 21 -39.76 2.85 4.68
C ALA A 21 -39.14 1.71 5.49
N GLY A 22 -38.28 2.08 6.45
CA GLY A 22 -37.97 1.28 7.63
C GLY A 22 -36.76 0.35 7.51
N THR A 23 -35.60 0.80 7.98
CA THR A 23 -34.85 0.18 9.10
C THR A 23 -33.74 1.15 9.48
N ALA A 24 -33.70 1.56 10.75
CA ALA A 24 -32.60 2.32 11.32
C ALA A 24 -31.34 1.45 11.35
N ALA A 25 -30.42 1.64 10.42
CA ALA A 25 -29.00 1.31 10.52
C ALA A 25 -28.36 1.56 9.16
N GLN A 26 -27.66 2.68 8.99
CA GLN A 26 -26.41 2.83 8.23
C GLN A 26 -26.08 4.33 8.18
N VAL A 27 -25.72 4.94 9.32
CA VAL A 27 -24.69 6.00 9.28
C VAL A 27 -23.37 5.25 9.14
N VAL A 28 -23.17 4.59 8.00
CA VAL A 28 -21.84 4.19 7.60
C VAL A 28 -21.20 5.50 7.18
N TRP A 29 -20.23 5.96 7.96
CA TRP A 29 -19.18 6.81 7.44
C TRP A 29 -18.58 6.06 6.25
N GLN A 30 -19.16 6.25 5.06
CA GLN A 30 -18.53 5.83 3.83
C GLN A 30 -17.34 6.76 3.69
N ARG A 31 -16.24 6.39 4.34
CA ARG A 31 -14.91 6.70 3.83
C ARG A 31 -14.83 5.99 2.49
N ARG A 32 -15.49 6.57 1.48
CA ARG A 32 -15.23 6.31 0.08
C ARG A 32 -13.85 6.88 -0.12
N GLN A 33 -12.83 6.12 0.27
CA GLN A 33 -11.52 6.30 -0.28
C GLN A 33 -11.76 6.03 -1.76
N THR A 34 -11.90 7.11 -2.53
CA THR A 34 -11.35 7.10 -3.87
C THR A 34 -9.95 6.57 -3.64
N MET A 35 -9.71 5.31 -3.97
CA MET A 35 -8.34 4.86 -4.16
C MET A 35 -7.85 5.72 -5.31
N ALA A 36 -7.33 6.90 -4.97
CA ALA A 36 -6.41 7.59 -5.84
C ALA A 36 -5.38 6.52 -6.10
N GLU A 37 -5.28 6.09 -7.37
CA GLU A 37 -4.29 5.14 -7.78
C GLU A 37 -2.96 5.69 -7.28
N GLY A 38 -2.44 5.07 -6.22
CA GLY A 38 -1.20 5.49 -5.62
C GLY A 38 -0.13 5.46 -6.71
N PRO A 39 0.94 6.26 -6.59
CA PRO A 39 2.07 6.17 -7.50
C PRO A 39 2.43 4.69 -7.73
N LYS A 40 2.50 4.30 -9.00
CA LYS A 40 2.76 2.91 -9.38
C LYS A 40 4.21 2.58 -9.03
N TYR A 41 4.40 1.74 -8.03
CA TYR A 41 5.72 1.24 -7.63
C TYR A 41 6.05 -0.06 -8.36
N ASP A 42 7.34 -0.30 -8.62
CA ASP A 42 7.80 -1.55 -9.25
C ASP A 42 7.71 -2.75 -8.29
N TYR A 43 7.82 -2.48 -6.98
CA TYR A 43 7.77 -3.45 -5.90
C TYR A 43 6.75 -3.03 -4.85
N ASP A 44 6.08 -4.02 -4.27
CA ASP A 44 5.15 -3.85 -3.15
C ASP A 44 5.90 -3.72 -1.81
N LEU A 45 7.10 -4.29 -1.73
CA LEU A 45 8.01 -4.18 -0.59
C LEU A 45 9.46 -4.10 -1.06
N PHE A 46 10.18 -3.09 -0.57
CA PHE A 46 11.62 -3.00 -0.74
C PHE A 46 12.29 -3.05 0.64
N THR A 47 13.09 -4.08 0.89
CA THR A 47 13.83 -4.24 2.15
C THR A 47 15.28 -3.81 1.97
N ILE A 48 15.75 -2.92 2.85
CA ILE A 48 17.16 -2.52 2.92
C ILE A 48 17.75 -3.22 4.15
N GLY A 49 18.61 -4.20 3.92
CA GLY A 49 19.19 -5.06 4.94
C GLY A 49 18.66 -6.50 4.87
N GLY A 50 19.46 -7.41 4.35
CA GLY A 50 19.27 -8.86 4.32
C GLY A 50 19.63 -9.55 5.64
N GLY A 51 19.28 -8.95 6.77
CA GLY A 51 19.34 -9.58 8.09
C GLY A 51 18.14 -10.49 8.39
N SER A 52 18.12 -11.10 9.57
CA SER A 52 17.02 -11.97 10.03
C SER A 52 15.63 -11.34 9.88
N GLY A 53 15.50 -10.05 10.17
CA GLY A 53 14.27 -9.29 9.97
C GLY A 53 13.92 -9.07 8.49
N GLY A 54 14.88 -8.58 7.70
CA GLY A 54 14.64 -8.25 6.29
C GLY A 54 14.38 -9.47 5.42
N VAL A 55 15.13 -10.56 5.61
CA VAL A 55 14.90 -11.82 4.89
C VAL A 55 13.54 -12.43 5.28
N ARG A 56 13.15 -12.36 6.56
CA ARG A 56 11.84 -12.85 7.00
C ARG A 56 10.71 -12.03 6.42
N ALA A 57 10.79 -10.70 6.48
CA ALA A 57 9.80 -9.81 5.90
C ALA A 57 9.67 -10.05 4.40
N ALA A 58 10.80 -10.15 3.68
CA ALA A 58 10.79 -10.35 2.25
C ALA A 58 10.21 -11.71 1.84
N ARG A 59 10.68 -12.81 2.46
CA ARG A 59 10.15 -14.14 2.17
C ARG A 59 8.67 -14.24 2.47
N TRP A 60 8.24 -13.78 3.65
CA TRP A 60 6.84 -13.90 4.06
C TRP A 60 5.92 -13.10 3.13
N SER A 61 6.32 -11.89 2.76
CA SER A 61 5.53 -11.07 1.83
C SER A 61 5.40 -11.70 0.45
N GLY A 62 6.50 -12.22 -0.11
CA GLY A 62 6.47 -12.88 -1.40
C GLY A 62 5.74 -14.23 -1.39
N SER A 63 6.02 -15.09 -0.40
CA SER A 63 5.47 -16.45 -0.36
C SER A 63 4.02 -16.51 0.09
N THR A 64 3.65 -15.69 1.07
CA THR A 64 2.32 -15.77 1.72
C THR A 64 1.33 -14.84 1.06
N TYR A 65 1.77 -13.67 0.58
CA TYR A 65 0.90 -12.65 0.00
C TYR A 65 1.10 -12.45 -1.50
N GLY A 66 2.03 -13.17 -2.14
CA GLY A 66 2.32 -13.03 -3.57
C GLY A 66 2.89 -11.66 -3.95
N ALA A 67 3.40 -10.90 -2.98
CA ALA A 67 3.90 -9.55 -3.18
C ALA A 67 5.17 -9.56 -4.05
N LYS A 68 5.33 -8.56 -4.92
CA LYS A 68 6.61 -8.30 -5.59
C LYS A 68 7.56 -7.66 -4.60
N VAL A 69 8.60 -8.40 -4.21
CA VAL A 69 9.55 -7.95 -3.20
C VAL A 69 10.94 -7.78 -3.79
N ALA A 70 11.61 -6.69 -3.42
CA ALA A 70 13.03 -6.50 -3.60
C ALA A 70 13.75 -6.44 -2.25
N LEU A 71 15.01 -6.89 -2.24
CA LEU A 71 15.89 -6.86 -1.09
C LEU A 71 17.27 -6.39 -1.55
N ALA A 72 17.81 -5.38 -0.87
CA ALA A 72 19.17 -4.92 -1.05
C ALA A 72 19.94 -5.08 0.26
N GLU A 73 21.10 -5.73 0.20
CA GLU A 73 22.04 -5.86 1.31
C GLU A 73 23.40 -5.33 0.85
N LEU A 74 24.16 -4.75 1.77
CA LEU A 74 25.50 -4.27 1.46
C LEU A 74 26.42 -5.46 1.17
N PRO A 75 27.29 -5.35 0.16
CA PRO A 75 28.19 -6.43 -0.19
C PRO A 75 29.28 -6.54 0.87
N PHE A 76 29.38 -7.72 1.49
CA PHE A 76 30.67 -8.14 2.06
C PHE A 76 31.14 -9.51 1.54
N SER A 77 30.25 -10.38 1.03
CA SER A 77 30.56 -11.59 0.26
C SER A 77 29.24 -12.38 0.11
N LEU A 78 29.13 -13.30 -0.86
CA LEU A 78 27.95 -14.18 -0.95
C LEU A 78 27.87 -15.16 0.24
N VAL A 79 29.01 -15.49 0.84
CA VAL A 79 29.15 -16.40 1.98
C VAL A 79 30.08 -15.74 2.97
N SER A 80 29.58 -15.45 4.17
CA SER A 80 30.37 -14.81 5.20
C SER A 80 31.59 -15.64 5.57
N THR A 81 32.74 -14.99 5.70
CA THR A 81 33.92 -15.58 6.35
C THR A 81 33.90 -15.24 7.83
N LYS A 82 34.48 -16.11 8.66
CA LYS A 82 34.38 -16.04 10.13
C LYS A 82 34.81 -14.69 10.72
N HIS A 83 35.70 -13.95 10.05
CA HIS A 83 36.32 -12.73 10.61
C HIS A 83 36.46 -11.56 9.64
N THR A 84 36.28 -11.74 8.33
CA THR A 84 36.77 -10.76 7.34
C THR A 84 35.72 -10.28 6.35
N ALA A 85 34.64 -11.02 6.16
CA ALA A 85 33.62 -10.73 5.17
C ALA A 85 32.25 -11.10 5.73
N GLY A 86 31.35 -10.12 5.86
CA GLY A 86 29.92 -10.37 6.08
C GLY A 86 29.27 -11.07 4.88
N GLY A 87 28.10 -11.68 5.09
CA GLY A 87 27.30 -12.35 4.06
C GLY A 87 25.81 -12.07 4.26
N LEU A 88 24.95 -12.73 3.49
CA LEU A 88 23.50 -12.61 3.68
C LEU A 88 23.08 -13.30 4.99
N GLY A 89 22.14 -12.70 5.73
CA GLY A 89 21.58 -13.26 6.98
C GLY A 89 21.75 -12.36 8.20
N GLY A 90 22.61 -11.34 8.12
CA GLY A 90 22.84 -10.34 9.17
C GLY A 90 23.50 -10.91 10.44
N THR A 91 23.45 -10.15 11.52
CA THR A 91 24.16 -10.46 12.78
C THR A 91 23.75 -11.78 13.43
N CYS A 92 22.54 -12.26 13.16
CA CYS A 92 22.03 -13.53 13.70
C CYS A 92 22.61 -14.77 13.00
N VAL A 93 23.15 -14.64 11.79
CA VAL A 93 23.65 -15.76 10.97
C VAL A 93 25.18 -15.73 10.82
N ILE A 94 25.76 -14.53 10.78
CA ILE A 94 27.19 -14.32 10.50
C ILE A 94 28.04 -14.35 11.79
N ARG A 95 27.43 -14.59 12.94
CA ARG A 95 28.10 -14.72 14.24
C ARG A 95 27.92 -16.12 14.79
#